data_AF-A0A963M952-F1
#
_entry.id   AF-A0A963M952-F1
#
_cell.length_a   1.000
_cell.length_b   1.000
_cell.length_c   1.000
_cell.angle_alpha   90.00
_cell.angle_beta   90.00
_cell.angle_gamma   90.00
#
_symmetry.space_group_name_H-M   'P 1'
#
loop_
_entity.id
_entity.type
_entity.pdbx_description
1 polymer ?
#
loop_
_entity_poly.entity_id
_entity_poly.type
_entity_poly.pdbx_seq_one_letter_code
_entity_poly.pdbx_strand_id
1 'polypeptide(L)'
;MAHFDKLFQVNKLNVSLHQLERAILLFLDESDFISALTLAGAAEEILGTYVKIKNREPCVVAQAKFLKDQNLSELSEKEIKGLHLNLARNSLKHFHDEAEENMSLSLETEAIALIVRGLDNVVKLEIKFSKAMNDFVLWVIKNRPDIANPESGVEIVRP
;
A
#
# COMPACT_ATOMS: atom_id res chain seq x y z
N MET A 1 31.75 16.32 14.53
CA MET A 1 31.44 16.26 15.98
C MET A 1 30.11 15.53 16.11
N ALA A 2 30.16 14.28 16.54
CA ALA A 2 29.08 13.33 16.28
C ALA A 2 28.13 13.24 17.48
N HIS A 3 26.89 13.69 17.30
CA HIS A 3 25.80 13.48 18.27
C HIS A 3 25.17 12.11 18.01
N PHE A 4 25.80 11.01 18.47
CA PHE A 4 25.24 9.66 18.29
C PHE A 4 24.53 9.06 19.52
N ASP A 5 24.53 9.73 20.66
CA ASP A 5 23.87 9.21 21.88
C ASP A 5 22.53 9.90 22.19
N LYS A 6 21.70 10.17 21.18
CA LYS A 6 20.34 10.68 21.41
C LYS A 6 19.33 9.59 21.11
N LEU A 7 18.84 8.93 22.16
CA LEU A 7 17.68 8.05 22.07
C LEU A 7 16.43 8.89 21.85
N PHE A 8 15.69 8.60 20.78
CA PHE A 8 14.41 9.22 20.50
C PHE A 8 13.30 8.24 20.83
N GLN A 9 12.39 8.64 21.73
CA GLN A 9 11.14 7.90 21.89
C GLN A 9 10.22 8.23 20.72
N VAL A 10 9.87 7.23 19.93
CA VAL A 10 8.98 7.38 18.77
C VAL A 10 7.68 6.62 18.98
N ASN A 11 6.57 7.24 18.59
CA ASN A 11 5.26 6.58 18.57
C ASN A 11 5.09 5.86 17.22
N LYS A 12 4.85 4.54 17.24
CA LYS A 12 4.75 3.73 16.01
C LYS A 12 3.62 4.17 15.07
N LEU A 13 2.49 4.64 15.61
CA LEU A 13 1.41 5.20 14.79
C LEU A 13 1.89 6.45 14.05
N ASN A 14 2.53 7.38 14.75
CA ASN A 14 3.08 8.60 14.13
C ASN A 14 4.16 8.27 13.10
N VAL A 15 5.01 7.28 13.37
CA VAL A 15 6.00 6.79 12.40
C VAL A 15 5.32 6.27 11.13
N SER A 16 4.27 5.45 11.27
CA SER A 16 3.57 4.92 10.09
C SER A 16 2.82 6.00 9.30
N LEU A 17 2.22 7.00 9.97
CA LEU A 17 1.59 8.13 9.30
C LEU A 17 2.63 8.98 8.56
N HIS A 18 3.79 9.22 9.18
CA HIS A 18 4.90 9.93 8.56
C HIS A 18 5.47 9.18 7.35
N GLN A 19 5.63 7.86 7.44
CA GLN A 19 6.09 7.04 6.32
C GLN A 19 5.08 7.03 5.17
N LEU A 20 3.78 6.92 5.46
CA LEU A 20 2.74 6.99 4.44
C LEU A 20 2.73 8.36 3.74
N GLU A 21 2.84 9.44 4.51
CA GLU A 21 2.92 10.79 3.96
C GLU A 21 4.19 10.97 3.10
N ARG A 22 5.35 10.50 3.56
CA ARG A 22 6.58 10.58 2.76
C ARG A 22 6.50 9.73 1.49
N ALA A 23 5.90 8.55 1.55
CA ALA A 23 5.66 7.72 0.39
C ALA A 23 4.82 8.46 -0.68
N ILE A 24 3.77 9.15 -0.24
CA ILE A 24 2.92 9.96 -1.13
C ILE A 24 3.70 11.10 -1.77
N LEU A 25 4.52 11.83 -1.01
CA LEU A 25 5.32 12.93 -1.55
C LEU A 25 6.35 12.43 -2.58
N LEU A 26 7.04 11.33 -2.28
CA LEU A 26 7.95 10.69 -3.24
C LEU A 26 7.22 10.28 -4.53
N PHE A 27 6.01 9.75 -4.41
CA PHE A 27 5.17 9.38 -5.54
C PHE A 27 4.79 10.60 -6.39
N LEU A 28 4.23 11.64 -5.76
CA LEU A 28 3.65 12.78 -6.47
C LEU A 28 4.69 13.76 -7.00
N ASP A 29 5.70 14.07 -6.18
CA ASP A 29 6.64 15.17 -6.46
C ASP A 29 7.90 14.66 -7.18
N GLU A 30 8.32 13.44 -6.89
CA GLU A 30 9.61 12.90 -7.33
C GLU A 30 9.47 11.75 -8.33
N SER A 31 8.26 11.19 -8.51
CA SER A 31 8.02 9.95 -9.27
C SER A 31 8.92 8.78 -8.83
N ASP A 32 9.39 8.79 -7.58
CA ASP A 32 10.19 7.72 -7.00
C ASP A 32 9.27 6.61 -6.48
N PHE A 33 8.81 5.79 -7.42
CA PHE A 33 7.85 4.71 -7.13
C PHE A 33 8.46 3.60 -6.26
N ILE A 34 9.77 3.34 -6.36
CA ILE A 34 10.43 2.28 -5.58
C ILE A 34 10.45 2.67 -4.10
N SER A 35 10.91 3.88 -3.79
CA SER A 35 10.93 4.38 -2.42
C SER A 35 9.52 4.58 -1.88
N ALA A 36 8.59 5.10 -2.71
CA ALA A 36 7.19 5.24 -2.33
C ALA A 36 6.55 3.90 -1.97
N LEU A 37 6.70 2.88 -2.82
CA LEU A 37 6.17 1.54 -2.59
C LEU A 37 6.73 0.94 -1.30
N THR A 38 8.04 1.05 -1.08
CA THR A 38 8.70 0.51 0.11
C THR A 38 8.18 1.15 1.40
N LEU A 39 8.12 2.49 1.44
CA LEU A 39 7.63 3.22 2.61
C LEU A 39 6.13 2.99 2.84
N ALA A 40 5.32 2.98 1.78
CA ALA A 40 3.91 2.67 1.86
C ALA A 40 3.67 1.24 2.39
N GLY A 41 4.46 0.27 1.94
CA GLY A 41 4.38 -1.12 2.41
C GLY A 41 4.67 -1.26 3.91
N ALA A 42 5.69 -0.56 4.42
CA ALA A 42 6.00 -0.53 5.86
C ALA A 42 4.90 0.18 6.67
N ALA A 43 4.42 1.32 6.18
CA ALA A 43 3.34 2.07 6.82
C ALA A 43 2.04 1.25 6.89
N GLU A 44 1.66 0.61 5.78
CA GLU A 44 0.46 -0.23 5.67
C GLU A 44 0.47 -1.38 6.67
N GLU A 45 1.61 -2.04 6.87
CA GLU A 45 1.73 -3.17 7.80
C GLU A 45 1.53 -2.72 9.26
N ILE A 46 2.12 -1.58 9.64
CA ILE A 46 1.98 -1.01 10.98
C ILE A 46 0.53 -0.51 11.20
N LEU A 47 -0.02 0.26 10.25
CA LEU A 47 -1.39 0.78 10.34
C LEU A 47 -2.42 -0.36 10.38
N GLY A 48 -2.24 -1.39 9.55
CA GLY A 48 -3.07 -2.59 9.56
C GLY A 48 -3.01 -3.32 10.91
N THR A 49 -1.86 -3.35 11.57
CA THR A 49 -1.74 -3.89 12.93
C THR A 49 -2.54 -3.05 13.94
N TYR A 50 -2.50 -1.73 13.86
CA TYR A 50 -3.33 -0.85 14.70
C TYR A 50 -4.83 -1.08 14.47
N VAL A 51 -5.26 -1.20 13.21
CA VAL A 51 -6.66 -1.52 12.85
C VAL A 51 -7.08 -2.84 13.50
N LYS A 52 -6.24 -3.87 13.41
CA LYS A 52 -6.49 -5.17 14.05
C LYS A 52 -6.62 -5.06 15.57
N ILE A 53 -5.74 -4.30 16.23
CA ILE A 53 -5.79 -4.09 17.70
C ILE A 53 -7.09 -3.38 18.11
N LYS A 54 -7.66 -2.56 17.24
CA LYS A 54 -8.96 -1.90 17.44
C LYS A 54 -10.15 -2.79 17.09
N ASN A 55 -9.95 -4.11 16.91
CA ASN A 55 -10.97 -5.08 16.50
C ASN A 55 -11.68 -4.73 15.17
N ARG A 56 -10.96 -4.04 14.28
CA ARG A 56 -11.41 -3.71 12.92
C ARG A 56 -10.62 -4.56 11.93
N GLU A 57 -11.14 -4.72 10.71
CA GLU A 57 -10.49 -5.54 9.68
C GLU A 57 -9.49 -4.71 8.84
N PRO A 58 -8.18 -5.07 8.83
CA PRO A 58 -7.19 -4.39 8.00
C PRO A 58 -7.49 -4.50 6.51
N CYS A 59 -7.15 -3.48 5.72
CA CYS A 59 -7.41 -3.43 4.27
C CYS A 59 -6.98 -4.70 3.53
N VAL A 60 -5.74 -5.15 3.75
CA VAL A 60 -5.20 -6.36 3.11
C VAL A 60 -5.97 -7.64 3.42
N VAL A 61 -6.60 -7.73 4.60
CA VAL A 61 -7.42 -8.88 4.98
C VAL A 61 -8.75 -8.83 4.24
N ALA A 62 -9.40 -7.65 4.23
CA ALA A 62 -10.63 -7.43 3.50
C ALA A 62 -10.46 -7.74 1.99
N GLN A 63 -9.37 -7.27 1.38
CA GLN A 63 -9.06 -7.54 -0.03
C GLN A 63 -8.83 -9.04 -0.30
N ALA A 64 -8.09 -9.73 0.57
CA ALA A 64 -7.85 -11.16 0.38
C ALA A 64 -9.14 -11.99 0.48
N LYS A 65 -10.03 -11.64 1.41
CA LYS A 65 -11.35 -12.25 1.52
C LYS A 65 -12.21 -11.99 0.29
N PHE A 66 -12.27 -10.74 -0.16
CA PHE A 66 -13.00 -10.38 -1.36
C PHE A 66 -12.53 -11.20 -2.58
N LEU A 67 -11.23 -11.27 -2.84
CA LEU A 67 -10.69 -12.03 -3.97
C LEU A 67 -11.02 -13.53 -3.89
N LYS A 68 -10.99 -14.10 -2.69
CA LYS A 68 -11.38 -15.48 -2.45
C LYS A 68 -12.88 -15.70 -2.70
N ASP A 69 -13.73 -14.80 -2.20
CA ASP A 69 -15.19 -14.90 -2.31
C ASP A 69 -15.68 -14.70 -3.75
N GLN A 70 -14.94 -13.96 -4.57
CA GLN A 70 -15.19 -13.85 -6.01
C GLN A 70 -14.80 -15.13 -6.79
N ASN A 71 -14.36 -16.18 -6.10
CA ASN A 71 -13.89 -17.45 -6.70
C ASN A 71 -12.79 -17.24 -7.75
N LEU A 72 -12.04 -16.14 -7.66
CA LEU A 72 -10.97 -15.80 -8.60
C LEU A 72 -9.71 -16.64 -8.38
N SER A 73 -9.65 -17.43 -7.29
CA SER A 73 -8.57 -18.40 -7.04
C SER A 73 -9.00 -19.49 -6.07
N GLU A 74 -8.45 -20.70 -6.22
CA GLU A 74 -8.52 -21.78 -5.20
C GLU A 74 -7.56 -21.53 -4.01
N LEU A 75 -6.81 -20.43 -4.04
CA LEU A 75 -5.81 -20.09 -3.04
C LEU A 75 -6.45 -19.72 -1.70
N SER A 76 -5.77 -20.07 -0.61
CA SER A 76 -6.12 -19.58 0.72
C SER A 76 -5.90 -18.06 0.82
N GLU A 77 -6.57 -17.42 1.78
CA GLU A 77 -6.35 -15.98 2.05
C GLU A 77 -4.88 -15.67 2.35
N LYS A 78 -4.16 -16.60 2.99
CA LYS A 78 -2.72 -16.44 3.27
C LYS A 78 -1.90 -16.42 1.98
N GLU A 79 -2.22 -17.32 1.05
CA GLU A 79 -1.57 -17.38 -0.27
C GLU A 79 -1.91 -16.15 -1.10
N ILE A 80 -3.18 -15.72 -1.15
CA ILE A 80 -3.58 -14.48 -1.84
C ILE A 80 -2.79 -13.29 -1.30
N LYS A 81 -2.66 -13.18 0.02
CA LYS A 81 -1.87 -12.11 0.63
C LYS A 81 -0.39 -12.19 0.27
N GLY A 82 0.20 -13.38 0.25
CA GLY A 82 1.63 -13.56 0.04
C GLY A 82 2.03 -13.44 -1.44
N LEU A 83 1.34 -14.18 -2.30
CA LEU A 83 1.65 -14.36 -3.71
C LEU A 83 1.10 -13.25 -4.60
N HIS A 84 0.08 -12.51 -4.14
CA HIS A 84 -0.51 -11.43 -4.92
C HIS A 84 -0.38 -10.08 -4.19
N LEU A 85 -1.11 -9.88 -3.10
CA LEU A 85 -1.24 -8.53 -2.51
C LEU A 85 0.06 -7.96 -1.92
N ASN A 86 0.99 -8.80 -1.50
CA ASN A 86 2.26 -8.36 -0.92
C ASN A 86 3.47 -8.73 -1.77
N LEU A 87 3.27 -9.23 -3.00
CA LEU A 87 4.37 -9.66 -3.85
C LEU A 87 5.37 -8.52 -4.09
N ALA A 88 4.89 -7.40 -4.65
CA ALA A 88 5.76 -6.28 -5.01
C ALA A 88 6.56 -5.73 -3.81
N ARG A 89 5.91 -5.53 -2.65
CA ARG A 89 6.63 -5.05 -1.45
C ARG A 89 7.63 -6.06 -0.91
N ASN A 90 7.33 -7.35 -1.02
CA ASN A 90 8.20 -8.40 -0.49
C ASN A 90 9.41 -8.59 -1.40
N SER A 91 9.20 -8.58 -2.72
CA SER A 91 10.29 -8.67 -3.69
C SER A 91 11.24 -7.47 -3.67
N LEU A 92 10.75 -6.26 -3.35
CA LEU A 92 11.64 -5.09 -3.22
C LEU A 92 12.44 -5.05 -1.90
N LYS A 93 12.06 -5.82 -0.88
CA LYS A 93 12.71 -5.80 0.45
C LYS A 93 13.49 -7.07 0.79
N HIS A 94 13.27 -8.15 0.05
CA HIS A 94 13.91 -9.43 0.25
C HIS A 94 14.65 -9.83 -1.02
N PHE A 95 15.83 -10.40 -0.82
CA PHE A 95 16.64 -11.01 -1.87
C PHE A 95 17.07 -12.37 -1.33
N HIS A 96 16.33 -13.41 -1.68
CA HIS A 96 16.50 -14.75 -1.12
C HIS A 96 17.39 -15.66 -1.98
N ASP A 97 17.38 -15.45 -3.29
CA ASP A 97 18.09 -16.26 -4.28
C ASP A 97 18.53 -15.40 -5.47
N GLU A 98 19.57 -15.83 -6.18
CA GLU A 98 20.08 -15.17 -7.38
C GLU A 98 19.01 -15.07 -8.49
N ALA A 99 18.04 -15.99 -8.52
CA ALA A 99 16.90 -15.92 -9.43
C ALA A 99 16.01 -14.68 -9.23
N GLU A 100 16.12 -13.98 -8.08
CA GLU A 100 15.38 -12.75 -7.78
C GLU A 100 16.10 -11.47 -8.25
N GLU A 101 17.27 -11.59 -8.92
CA GLU A 101 18.07 -10.45 -9.38
C GLU A 101 17.30 -9.49 -10.29
N ASN A 102 16.39 -10.03 -11.09
CA ASN A 102 15.57 -9.26 -12.01
C ASN A 102 14.09 -9.53 -11.77
N MET A 103 13.30 -8.45 -11.73
CA MET A 103 11.85 -8.54 -11.63
C MET A 103 11.16 -7.49 -12.50
N SER A 104 9.95 -7.79 -12.94
CA SER A 104 9.10 -6.87 -13.70
C SER A 104 7.87 -6.49 -12.88
N LEU A 105 7.75 -5.21 -12.53
CA LEU A 105 6.62 -4.67 -11.77
C LEU A 105 6.06 -3.42 -12.45
N SER A 106 4.75 -3.24 -12.38
CA SER A 106 4.13 -1.93 -12.62
C SER A 106 4.31 -1.06 -11.38
N LEU A 107 5.51 -0.51 -11.19
CA LEU A 107 5.90 0.18 -9.95
C LEU A 107 4.92 1.27 -9.52
N GLU A 108 4.42 2.07 -10.47
CA GLU A 108 3.41 3.10 -10.19
C GLU A 108 2.11 2.48 -9.63
N THR A 109 1.57 1.45 -10.30
CA THR A 109 0.33 0.78 -9.88
C THR A 109 0.50 0.07 -8.54
N GLU A 110 1.63 -0.59 -8.31
CA GLU A 110 1.95 -1.26 -7.05
C GLU A 110 2.10 -0.25 -5.89
N ALA A 111 2.74 0.90 -6.16
CA ALA A 111 2.81 1.99 -5.19
C ALA A 111 1.41 2.54 -4.87
N ILE A 112 0.56 2.77 -5.89
CA ILE A 112 -0.83 3.21 -5.68
C ILE A 112 -1.58 2.22 -4.80
N ALA A 113 -1.49 0.92 -5.09
CA ALA A 113 -2.19 -0.12 -4.34
C ALA A 113 -1.81 -0.10 -2.85
N LEU A 114 -0.53 0.02 -2.52
CA LEU A 114 -0.07 0.09 -1.12
C LEU A 114 -0.43 1.41 -0.44
N ILE A 115 -0.32 2.55 -1.13
CA ILE A 115 -0.73 3.84 -0.58
C ILE A 115 -2.23 3.83 -0.28
N VAL A 116 -3.07 3.36 -1.20
CA VAL A 116 -4.52 3.27 -1.01
C VAL A 116 -4.87 2.35 0.17
N ARG A 117 -4.19 1.20 0.32
CA ARG A 117 -4.36 0.33 1.49
C ARG A 117 -3.96 1.02 2.79
N GLY A 118 -2.87 1.79 2.78
CA GLY A 118 -2.45 2.63 3.90
C GLY A 118 -3.53 3.64 4.28
N LEU A 119 -4.05 4.38 3.30
CA LEU A 119 -5.12 5.38 3.47
C LEU A 119 -6.42 4.75 3.99
N ASP A 120 -6.83 3.59 3.47
CA ASP A 120 -8.00 2.86 3.98
C ASP A 120 -7.83 2.48 5.47
N ASN A 121 -6.64 2.04 5.87
CA ASN A 121 -6.36 1.81 7.29
C ASN A 121 -6.39 3.11 8.12
N VAL A 122 -5.97 4.26 7.57
CA VAL A 122 -6.10 5.58 8.24
C VAL A 122 -7.58 5.94 8.44
N VAL A 123 -8.44 5.74 7.44
CA VAL A 123 -9.90 5.94 7.54
C VAL A 123 -10.47 5.02 8.62
N LYS A 124 -10.11 3.73 8.61
CA LYS A 124 -10.52 2.74 9.62
C LYS A 124 -10.01 3.03 11.02
N LEU A 125 -9.03 3.93 11.18
CA LEU A 125 -8.57 4.41 12.47
C LEU A 125 -9.20 5.76 12.85
N GLU A 126 -10.10 6.30 12.01
CA GLU A 126 -10.76 7.60 12.20
C GLU A 126 -9.76 8.76 12.31
N ILE A 127 -8.61 8.62 11.65
CA ILE A 127 -7.56 9.64 11.64
C ILE A 127 -7.83 10.58 10.47
N LYS A 128 -7.77 11.89 10.74
CA LYS A 128 -7.91 12.91 9.70
C LYS A 128 -6.75 12.84 8.71
N PHE A 129 -7.06 12.87 7.43
CA PHE A 129 -6.07 12.92 6.37
C PHE A 129 -5.25 14.21 6.41
N SER A 130 -3.95 14.09 6.14
CA SER A 130 -3.09 15.24 5.90
C SER A 130 -3.34 15.84 4.50
N LYS A 131 -2.69 16.96 4.20
CA LYS A 131 -2.80 17.59 2.87
C LYS A 131 -2.32 16.63 1.78
N ALA A 132 -1.15 16.01 1.95
CA ALA A 132 -0.58 15.07 0.99
C ALA A 132 -1.53 13.88 0.73
N MET A 133 -2.15 13.33 1.77
CA MET A 133 -3.14 12.25 1.63
C MET A 133 -4.35 12.66 0.78
N ASN A 134 -4.88 13.87 0.99
CA ASN A 134 -5.97 14.39 0.17
C ASN A 134 -5.53 14.64 -1.27
N ASP A 135 -4.34 15.25 -1.47
CA ASP A 135 -3.78 15.51 -2.79
C ASP A 135 -3.58 14.21 -3.58
N PHE A 136 -3.13 13.15 -2.92
CA PHE A 136 -2.97 11.83 -3.54
C PHE A 136 -4.30 11.24 -4.01
N VAL A 137 -5.35 11.28 -3.17
CA VAL A 137 -6.68 10.79 -3.55
C VAL A 137 -7.20 11.55 -4.77
N LEU A 138 -7.07 12.88 -4.78
CA LEU A 138 -7.46 13.70 -5.93
C LEU A 138 -6.63 13.38 -7.17
N TRP A 139 -5.34 13.13 -7.01
CA TRP A 139 -4.46 12.74 -8.10
C TRP A 139 -4.89 11.38 -8.70
N VAL A 140 -5.22 10.38 -7.87
CA VAL A 140 -5.68 9.06 -8.36
C VAL A 140 -6.99 9.20 -9.13
N ILE A 141 -7.97 9.94 -8.58
CA ILE A 141 -9.25 10.18 -9.27
C ILE A 141 -9.04 10.84 -10.64
N LYS A 142 -8.11 11.80 -10.72
CA LYS A 142 -7.85 12.56 -11.95
C LYS A 142 -7.04 11.77 -12.98
N ASN A 143 -6.01 11.04 -12.54
CA ASN A 143 -4.99 10.48 -13.44
C ASN A 143 -5.08 8.96 -13.62
N ARG A 144 -5.76 8.26 -12.69
CA ARG A 144 -5.98 6.81 -12.73
C ARG A 144 -7.47 6.48 -12.58
N PRO A 145 -8.33 6.98 -13.48
CA PRO A 145 -9.77 6.69 -13.43
C PRO A 145 -10.07 5.20 -13.57
N ASP A 146 -9.18 4.43 -14.21
CA ASP A 146 -9.22 2.97 -14.28
C ASP A 146 -9.16 2.30 -12.90
N ILE A 147 -8.45 2.91 -11.94
CA ILE A 147 -8.38 2.46 -10.54
C ILE A 147 -9.52 3.07 -9.73
N ALA A 148 -9.81 4.36 -9.91
CA ALA A 148 -10.78 5.09 -9.11
C ALA A 148 -12.24 4.71 -9.43
N ASN A 149 -12.51 4.32 -10.68
CA ASN A 149 -13.82 3.90 -11.17
C ASN A 149 -13.67 2.70 -12.11
N PRO A 150 -13.72 1.46 -11.59
CA PRO A 150 -13.53 0.24 -12.39
C PRO A 150 -14.55 0.08 -13.53
N GLU A 151 -15.71 0.74 -13.48
CA GLU A 151 -16.73 0.68 -14.53
C GLU A 151 -16.35 1.49 -15.79
N SER A 152 -15.36 2.39 -15.70
CA SER A 152 -14.92 3.22 -16.82
C SER A 152 -13.93 2.53 -17.77
N GLY A 153 -13.42 1.35 -17.42
CA GLY A 153 -12.44 0.57 -18.19
C GLY A 153 -13.01 -0.66 -18.90
N VAL A 154 -14.32 -0.93 -18.81
CA VAL A 154 -14.94 -2.09 -19.46
C VAL A 154 -15.66 -1.64 -20.73
N GLU A 155 -14.94 -1.55 -21.84
CA GLU A 155 -15.60 -1.82 -23.13
C GLU A 155 -15.99 -3.30 -23.11
N ILE A 156 -17.25 -3.58 -22.78
CA ILE A 156 -17.82 -4.91 -22.97
C ILE A 156 -17.89 -5.12 -24.49
N VAL A 157 -16.82 -5.67 -25.08
CA VAL A 157 -16.92 -6.30 -26.40
C VAL A 157 -17.77 -7.56 -26.19
N ARG A 158 -19.09 -7.41 -26.35
CA ARG A 158 -20.00 -8.53 -26.45
C ARG A 158 -19.87 -9.11 -27.87
N PRO A 159 -19.66 -10.42 -28.04
CA PRO A 159 -19.94 -11.08 -29.31
C PRO A 159 -21.43 -10.97 -29.68
#